data_AF-A0A6B1GP36-F1
#
_entry.id   AF-A0A6B1GP36-F1
#
_cell.length_a   1.000
_cell.length_b   1.000
_cell.length_c   1.000
_cell.angle_alpha   90.00
_cell.angle_beta   90.00
_cell.angle_gamma   90.00
#
_symmetry.space_group_name_H-M   'P 1'
#
loop_
_entity.id
_entity.type
_entity.pdbx_description
1 polymer ?
#
loop_
_entity_poly.entity_id
_entity_poly.type
_entity_poly.pdbx_seq_one_letter_code
_entity_poly.pdbx_strand_id
1 'polypeptide(L)'
;GREEGEALLERRSGEEDNPRILQAFNEKTPDWLAFFMFTYFTDRDGKFQLCALAESGFDPLSRTTRFMLTEEAHHMFIGESGVSRILQRTCQVMNELKTDDPHTLRENGVIDLDTVQRYLNFHYSVTIDLFGADESSNAAIFYSSGLKGRFEESKQDDDHRLREDWYGVLEVRDGNLVERQVPKLNALNEVLRDNFITDSIRGVKRWNRVMEKAGIPFRLVLPHKAFNRKIGSLAGVRISPTGQVITESAWNAEIDNWLPSDSDRAFVANLMGRVAEPGQFANWIAPPAFGVNGQPADFQYVRFD
;
A
#
# COMPACT_ATOMS: atom_id res chain seq x y z
N GLY A 1 17.08 -10.11 -22.96
CA GLY A 1 16.67 -11.51 -22.71
C GLY A 1 17.54 -12.12 -21.64
N ARG A 2 18.63 -12.81 -22.01
CA ARG A 2 19.61 -13.35 -21.05
C ARG A 2 20.30 -12.27 -20.23
N GLU A 3 20.82 -11.23 -20.90
CA GLU A 3 21.47 -10.07 -20.25
C GLU A 3 20.53 -9.38 -19.24
N GLU A 4 19.25 -9.20 -19.59
CA GLU A 4 18.25 -8.66 -18.65
C GLU A 4 18.05 -9.56 -17.42
N GLY A 5 18.14 -10.89 -17.59
CA GLY A 5 18.08 -11.85 -16.48
C GLY A 5 19.27 -11.75 -15.54
N GLU A 6 20.47 -11.53 -16.08
CA GLU A 6 21.69 -11.30 -15.30
C GLU A 6 21.60 -9.95 -14.55
N ALA A 7 21.23 -8.88 -15.26
CA ALA A 7 21.08 -7.55 -14.67
C ALA A 7 19.98 -7.49 -13.59
N LEU A 8 18.95 -8.33 -13.66
CA LEU A 8 17.95 -8.48 -12.60
C LEU A 8 18.55 -8.99 -11.27
N LEU A 9 19.65 -9.73 -11.31
CA LEU A 9 20.35 -10.25 -10.13
C LEU A 9 21.47 -9.32 -9.64
N GLU A 10 21.99 -8.48 -10.53
CA GLU A 10 22.99 -7.46 -10.21
C GLU A 10 22.38 -6.33 -9.37
N ARG A 11 21.17 -5.86 -9.71
CA ARG A 11 20.49 -4.79 -8.97
C ARG A 11 20.13 -5.21 -7.54
N ARG A 12 20.37 -4.33 -6.55
CA ARG A 12 20.02 -4.54 -5.14
C ARG A 12 19.16 -3.41 -4.58
N SER A 13 18.28 -3.75 -3.66
CA SER A 13 17.41 -2.77 -3.00
C SER A 13 18.26 -1.82 -2.15
N GLY A 14 18.12 -0.52 -2.38
CA GLY A 14 18.78 0.53 -1.59
C GLY A 14 20.29 0.71 -1.85
N GLU A 15 20.86 0.03 -2.85
CA GLU A 15 22.25 0.22 -3.25
C GLU A 15 22.43 1.54 -4.02
N GLU A 16 23.56 2.22 -3.82
CA GLU A 16 23.84 3.53 -4.43
C GLU A 16 24.07 3.42 -5.94
N ASP A 17 24.93 2.49 -6.37
CA ASP A 17 25.34 2.35 -7.76
C ASP A 17 24.36 1.52 -8.60
N ASN A 18 23.76 0.47 -8.01
CA ASN A 18 22.88 -0.47 -8.71
C ASN A 18 21.53 -0.71 -7.98
N PRO A 19 20.72 0.34 -7.72
CA PRO A 19 19.45 0.19 -7.03
C PRO A 19 18.43 -0.65 -7.82
N ARG A 20 17.35 -1.09 -7.15
CA ARG A 20 16.13 -1.53 -7.86
C ARG A 20 15.54 -0.36 -8.65
N ILE A 21 14.79 -0.67 -9.71
CA ILE A 21 14.32 0.32 -10.69
C ILE A 21 13.36 1.35 -10.08
N LEU A 22 12.50 0.92 -9.15
CA LEU A 22 11.42 1.73 -8.61
C LEU A 22 11.70 2.08 -7.16
N GLN A 23 11.52 3.36 -6.81
CA GLN A 23 11.90 3.90 -5.50
C GLN A 23 11.27 3.14 -4.33
N ALA A 24 9.98 2.80 -4.39
CA ALA A 24 9.30 2.07 -3.31
C ALA A 24 9.95 0.70 -2.98
N PHE A 25 10.64 0.09 -3.94
CA PHE A 25 11.37 -1.18 -3.76
C PHE A 25 12.84 -0.98 -3.33
N ASN A 26 13.28 0.26 -3.18
CA ASN A 26 14.53 0.64 -2.50
C ASN A 26 14.29 1.16 -1.07
N GLU A 27 13.04 1.49 -0.74
CA GLU A 27 12.66 1.86 0.63
C GLU A 27 12.88 0.68 1.58
N LYS A 28 13.26 0.99 2.81
CA LYS A 28 13.43 -0.03 3.84
C LYS A 28 12.07 -0.58 4.27
N THR A 29 12.00 -1.88 4.53
CA THR A 29 10.95 -2.52 5.32
C THR A 29 11.53 -2.87 6.70
N PRO A 30 11.60 -1.90 7.63
CA PRO A 30 12.44 -2.03 8.83
C PRO A 30 11.85 -2.91 9.93
N ASP A 31 10.54 -3.16 9.92
CA ASP A 31 9.80 -3.82 10.97
C ASP A 31 8.59 -4.61 10.42
N TRP A 32 7.94 -5.43 11.26
CA TRP A 32 6.80 -6.25 10.83
C TRP A 32 5.55 -5.45 10.50
N LEU A 33 5.34 -4.27 11.11
CA LEU A 33 4.21 -3.40 10.75
C LEU A 33 4.40 -2.88 9.32
N ALA A 34 5.61 -2.44 8.98
CA ALA A 34 5.97 -2.04 7.62
C ALA A 34 5.81 -3.20 6.62
N PHE A 35 6.19 -4.43 7.00
CA PHE A 35 5.98 -5.61 6.17
C PHE A 35 4.50 -5.89 5.88
N PHE A 36 3.63 -5.84 6.91
CA PHE A 36 2.20 -6.03 6.70
C PHE A 36 1.56 -4.89 5.89
N MET A 37 2.01 -3.66 6.07
CA MET A 37 1.56 -2.53 5.25
C MET A 37 2.04 -2.64 3.80
N PHE A 38 3.28 -3.08 3.58
CA PHE A 38 3.84 -3.34 2.24
C PHE A 38 3.04 -4.42 1.51
N THR A 39 2.85 -5.58 2.14
CA THR A 39 2.08 -6.70 1.55
C THR A 39 0.59 -6.36 1.35
N TYR A 40 0.06 -5.38 2.08
CA TYR A 40 -1.29 -4.90 1.87
C TYR A 40 -1.42 -3.86 0.74
N PHE A 41 -0.49 -2.91 0.65
CA PHE A 41 -0.50 -1.80 -0.32
C PHE A 41 0.37 -2.06 -1.54
N THR A 42 1.67 -2.32 -1.35
CA THR A 42 2.63 -2.42 -2.45
C THR A 42 2.45 -3.69 -3.28
N ASP A 43 2.20 -4.85 -2.66
CA ASP A 43 1.83 -6.07 -3.41
C ASP A 43 0.49 -5.91 -4.14
N ARG A 44 -0.38 -5.02 -3.65
CA ARG A 44 -1.62 -4.66 -4.32
C ARG A 44 -1.38 -3.79 -5.55
N ASP A 45 -0.35 -2.95 -5.62
CA ASP A 45 0.12 -2.39 -6.91
C ASP A 45 0.48 -3.54 -7.86
N GLY A 46 1.27 -4.52 -7.38
CA GLY A 46 1.57 -5.76 -8.11
C GLY A 46 0.34 -6.41 -8.73
N LYS A 47 -0.72 -6.64 -7.93
CA LYS A 47 -2.03 -7.11 -8.44
C LYS A 47 -2.55 -6.26 -9.60
N PHE A 48 -2.60 -4.93 -9.47
CA PHE A 48 -3.17 -4.07 -10.51
C PHE A 48 -2.32 -4.05 -11.78
N GLN A 49 -0.99 -4.03 -11.63
CA GLN A 49 -0.07 -4.14 -12.78
C GLN A 49 -0.23 -5.49 -13.48
N LEU A 50 -0.28 -6.59 -12.73
CA LEU A 50 -0.46 -7.95 -13.25
C LEU A 50 -1.83 -8.13 -13.92
N CYS A 51 -2.91 -7.58 -13.35
CA CYS A 51 -4.23 -7.58 -13.98
C CYS A 51 -4.23 -6.82 -15.31
N ALA A 52 -3.58 -5.66 -15.37
CA ALA A 52 -3.47 -4.89 -16.62
C ALA A 52 -2.64 -5.65 -17.69
N LEU A 53 -1.59 -6.35 -17.29
CA LEU A 53 -0.77 -7.19 -18.17
C LEU A 53 -1.44 -8.53 -18.52
N ALA A 54 -2.39 -9.02 -17.71
CA ALA A 54 -3.22 -10.18 -18.02
C ALA A 54 -4.15 -9.95 -19.22
N GLU A 55 -4.31 -8.70 -19.65
CA GLU A 55 -5.04 -8.29 -20.85
C GLU A 55 -4.11 -8.03 -22.05
N SER A 56 -2.82 -8.35 -21.94
CA SER A 56 -1.85 -8.18 -23.02
C SER A 56 -2.18 -9.04 -24.24
N GLY A 57 -2.06 -8.47 -25.44
CA GLY A 57 -2.09 -9.18 -26.72
C GLY A 57 -0.88 -10.11 -26.92
N PHE A 58 0.17 -9.98 -26.11
CA PHE A 58 1.24 -10.98 -26.04
C PHE A 58 0.86 -12.09 -25.06
N ASP A 59 0.15 -13.11 -25.58
CA ASP A 59 -0.45 -14.21 -24.80
C ASP A 59 0.49 -14.90 -23.78
N PRO A 60 1.78 -15.17 -24.07
CA PRO A 60 2.69 -15.75 -23.07
C PRO A 60 2.82 -14.91 -21.79
N LEU A 61 2.86 -13.57 -21.92
CA LEU A 61 2.89 -12.66 -20.77
C LEU A 61 1.54 -12.68 -20.04
N SER A 62 0.44 -12.54 -20.79
CA SER A 62 -0.93 -12.56 -20.22
C SER A 62 -1.18 -13.81 -19.36
N ARG A 63 -0.82 -14.99 -19.87
CA ARG A 63 -1.00 -16.26 -19.14
C ARG A 63 -0.10 -16.37 -17.91
N THR A 64 1.13 -15.86 -18.00
CA THR A 64 2.06 -15.81 -16.86
C THR A 64 1.48 -14.95 -15.74
N THR A 65 1.01 -13.73 -16.05
CA THR A 65 0.47 -12.83 -15.04
C THR A 65 -0.85 -13.32 -14.45
N ARG A 66 -1.70 -14.02 -15.23
CA ARG A 66 -2.90 -14.70 -14.70
C ARG A 66 -2.57 -15.74 -13.64
N PHE A 67 -1.48 -16.50 -13.82
CA PHE A 67 -1.04 -17.46 -12.80
C PHE A 67 -0.51 -16.73 -11.55
N MET A 68 0.36 -15.73 -11.73
CA MET A 68 0.91 -14.94 -10.61
C MET A 68 -0.16 -14.29 -9.75
N LEU A 69 -1.29 -13.86 -10.34
CA LEU A 69 -2.43 -13.32 -9.59
C LEU A 69 -3.03 -14.29 -8.58
N THR A 70 -2.87 -15.61 -8.77
CA THR A 70 -3.32 -16.61 -7.78
C THR A 70 -2.43 -16.61 -6.54
N GLU A 71 -1.15 -16.28 -6.69
CA GLU A 71 -0.15 -16.16 -5.62
C GLU A 71 -0.32 -14.80 -4.91
N GLU A 72 -0.53 -13.73 -5.66
CA GLU A 72 -0.70 -12.35 -5.14
C GLU A 72 -1.87 -12.22 -4.16
N ALA A 73 -2.92 -13.04 -4.34
CA ALA A 73 -4.04 -13.12 -3.41
C ALA A 73 -3.59 -13.51 -1.99
N HIS A 74 -2.59 -14.38 -1.88
CA HIS A 74 -2.04 -14.81 -0.59
C HIS A 74 -1.24 -13.68 0.08
N HIS A 75 -0.44 -12.93 -0.67
CA HIS A 75 0.33 -11.81 -0.16
C HIS A 75 -0.56 -10.73 0.46
N MET A 76 -1.60 -10.33 -0.28
CA MET A 76 -2.58 -9.34 0.22
C MET A 76 -3.33 -9.85 1.46
N PHE A 77 -3.60 -11.16 1.55
CA PHE A 77 -4.18 -11.76 2.75
C PHE A 77 -3.24 -11.66 3.95
N ILE A 78 -1.94 -11.91 3.76
CA ILE A 78 -0.93 -11.75 4.82
C ILE A 78 -0.94 -10.32 5.36
N GLY A 79 -0.87 -9.31 4.47
CA GLY A 79 -0.88 -7.91 4.88
C GLY A 79 -2.16 -7.49 5.60
N GLU A 80 -3.32 -7.82 5.02
CA GLU A 80 -4.61 -7.47 5.60
C GLU A 80 -4.83 -8.11 6.98
N SER A 81 -4.54 -9.41 7.09
CA SER A 81 -4.74 -10.16 8.34
C SER A 81 -3.71 -9.77 9.40
N GLY A 82 -2.47 -9.48 9.02
CA GLY A 82 -1.43 -8.98 9.91
C GLY A 82 -1.82 -7.67 10.59
N VAL A 83 -2.21 -6.66 9.81
CA VAL A 83 -2.69 -5.38 10.35
C VAL A 83 -3.96 -5.57 11.18
N SER A 84 -4.91 -6.42 10.74
CA SER A 84 -6.12 -6.72 11.53
C SER A 84 -5.80 -7.26 12.93
N ARG A 85 -4.77 -8.12 13.04
CA ARG A 85 -4.35 -8.73 14.30
C ARG A 85 -3.60 -7.76 15.21
N ILE A 86 -2.85 -6.81 14.64
CA ILE A 86 -2.25 -5.69 15.41
C ILE A 86 -3.36 -4.82 16.00
N LEU A 87 -4.30 -4.38 15.15
CA LEU A 87 -5.46 -3.58 15.59
C LEU A 87 -6.29 -4.30 16.65
N GLN A 88 -6.54 -5.60 16.46
CA GLN A 88 -7.24 -6.41 17.46
C GLN A 88 -6.52 -6.40 18.80
N ARG A 89 -5.19 -6.58 18.80
CA ARG A 89 -4.39 -6.59 20.03
C ARG A 89 -4.38 -5.23 20.72
N THR A 90 -4.21 -4.15 19.98
CA THR A 90 -4.29 -2.79 20.52
C THR A 90 -5.67 -2.52 21.13
N CYS A 91 -6.76 -2.86 20.42
CA CYS A 91 -8.12 -2.70 20.97
C CYS A 91 -8.38 -3.53 22.22
N GLN A 92 -7.79 -4.74 22.33
CA GLN A 92 -7.87 -5.54 23.56
C GLN A 92 -7.24 -4.79 24.73
N VAL A 93 -6.01 -4.30 24.58
CA VAL A 93 -5.30 -3.55 25.63
C VAL A 93 -6.02 -2.24 25.97
N MET A 94 -6.54 -1.52 24.97
CA MET A 94 -7.38 -0.33 25.20
C MET A 94 -8.59 -0.64 26.09
N ASN A 95 -9.28 -1.75 25.84
CA ASN A 95 -10.45 -2.15 26.62
C ASN A 95 -10.08 -2.69 28.02
N GLU A 96 -8.97 -3.42 28.14
CA GLU A 96 -8.44 -3.92 29.42
C GLU A 96 -8.06 -2.75 30.35
N LEU A 97 -7.35 -1.76 29.82
CA LEU A 97 -6.85 -0.59 30.55
C LEU A 97 -7.86 0.56 30.60
N LYS A 98 -8.92 0.51 29.79
CA LYS A 98 -9.94 1.55 29.61
C LYS A 98 -9.33 2.91 29.24
N THR A 99 -8.42 2.89 28.28
CA THR A 99 -7.71 4.09 27.82
C THR A 99 -7.50 4.05 26.30
N ASP A 100 -7.50 5.22 25.69
CA ASP A 100 -7.04 5.47 24.32
C ASP A 100 -5.76 6.32 24.27
N ASP A 101 -5.17 6.64 25.44
CA ASP A 101 -3.92 7.40 25.53
C ASP A 101 -2.75 6.62 24.89
N PRO A 102 -2.16 7.15 23.80
CA PRO A 102 -1.04 6.50 23.12
C PRO A 102 0.14 6.21 24.05
N HIS A 103 0.44 7.08 25.02
CA HIS A 103 1.57 6.86 25.92
C HIS A 103 1.37 5.60 26.76
N THR A 104 0.21 5.48 27.42
CA THR A 104 -0.14 4.30 28.21
C THR A 104 -0.15 3.03 27.37
N LEU A 105 -0.64 3.08 26.13
CA LEU A 105 -0.64 1.93 25.22
C LEU A 105 0.78 1.49 24.84
N ARG A 106 1.67 2.44 24.56
CA ARG A 106 3.08 2.18 24.24
C ARG A 106 3.83 1.55 25.41
N GLU A 107 3.60 2.03 26.64
CA GLU A 107 4.17 1.44 27.85
C GLU A 107 3.73 -0.02 28.07
N ASN A 108 2.55 -0.38 27.56
CA ASN A 108 2.01 -1.75 27.59
C ASN A 108 2.38 -2.58 26.34
N GLY A 109 3.31 -2.08 25.52
CA GLY A 109 3.92 -2.84 24.44
C GLY A 109 2.98 -3.17 23.28
N VAL A 110 1.99 -2.31 23.00
CA VAL A 110 1.13 -2.39 21.80
C VAL A 110 1.28 -1.13 20.94
N ILE A 111 0.96 -1.25 19.66
CA ILE A 111 1.09 -0.14 18.71
C ILE A 111 -0.20 0.69 18.73
N ASP A 112 -0.13 1.94 19.17
CA ASP A 112 -1.28 2.85 19.19
C ASP A 112 -1.86 3.11 17.79
N LEU A 113 -3.17 3.42 17.75
CA LEU A 113 -3.92 3.51 16.49
C LEU A 113 -3.45 4.67 15.60
N ASP A 114 -2.98 5.77 16.19
CA ASP A 114 -2.43 6.91 15.45
C ASP A 114 -1.12 6.53 14.74
N THR A 115 -0.27 5.73 15.38
CA THR A 115 0.95 5.19 14.73
C THR A 115 0.60 4.29 13.56
N VAL A 116 -0.42 3.42 13.71
CA VAL A 116 -0.91 2.59 12.59
C VAL A 116 -1.42 3.46 11.44
N GLN A 117 -2.15 4.54 11.73
CA GLN A 117 -2.61 5.51 10.73
C GLN A 117 -1.44 6.20 10.00
N ARG A 118 -0.37 6.56 10.71
CA ARG A 118 0.83 7.16 10.10
C ARG A 118 1.56 6.17 9.19
N TYR A 119 1.72 4.91 9.61
CA TYR A 119 2.29 3.85 8.76
C TYR A 119 1.42 3.59 7.52
N LEU A 120 0.10 3.57 7.68
CA LEU A 120 -0.86 3.48 6.57
C LEU A 120 -0.65 4.64 5.58
N ASN A 121 -0.58 5.89 6.06
CA ASN A 121 -0.38 7.06 5.22
C ASN A 121 0.92 6.96 4.42
N PHE A 122 2.00 6.55 5.07
CA PHE A 122 3.31 6.38 4.44
C PHE A 122 3.27 5.33 3.33
N HIS A 123 2.87 4.09 3.64
CA HIS A 123 2.89 3.00 2.67
C HIS A 123 1.89 3.21 1.52
N TYR A 124 0.73 3.78 1.80
CA TYR A 124 -0.23 4.15 0.76
C TYR A 124 0.36 5.19 -0.19
N SER A 125 0.87 6.32 0.33
CA SER A 125 1.38 7.41 -0.52
C SER A 125 2.60 7.01 -1.34
N VAL A 126 3.53 6.26 -0.76
CA VAL A 126 4.69 5.70 -1.48
C VAL A 126 4.26 4.74 -2.59
N THR A 127 3.24 3.90 -2.34
CA THR A 127 2.72 2.97 -3.35
C THR A 127 2.01 3.70 -4.49
N ILE A 128 1.30 4.80 -4.21
CA ILE A 128 0.59 5.59 -5.22
C ILE A 128 1.53 6.10 -6.34
N ASP A 129 2.79 6.36 -6.01
CA ASP A 129 3.81 6.80 -6.99
C ASP A 129 4.22 5.69 -7.97
N LEU A 130 4.02 4.41 -7.64
CA LEU A 130 4.35 3.28 -8.53
C LEU A 130 3.52 3.26 -9.82
N PHE A 131 2.34 3.88 -9.82
CA PHE A 131 1.51 4.03 -11.01
C PHE A 131 2.08 5.03 -12.03
N GLY A 132 3.12 5.80 -11.68
CA GLY A 132 3.77 6.73 -12.61
C GLY A 132 3.10 8.11 -12.71
N ALA A 133 3.45 8.89 -13.72
CA ALA A 133 2.84 10.20 -13.94
C ALA A 133 1.34 10.06 -14.30
N ASP A 134 0.54 11.03 -13.85
CA ASP A 134 -0.92 11.06 -14.02
C ASP A 134 -1.31 11.18 -15.50
N GLU A 135 -0.46 11.83 -16.32
CA GLU A 135 -0.55 11.91 -17.77
C GLU A 135 0.72 11.31 -18.42
N SER A 136 0.57 10.31 -19.30
CA SER A 136 1.69 9.56 -19.87
C SER A 136 1.43 9.07 -21.30
N SER A 137 2.24 9.55 -22.25
CA SER A 137 2.24 9.04 -23.63
C SER A 137 2.69 7.58 -23.71
N ASN A 138 3.56 7.13 -22.81
CA ASN A 138 3.99 5.72 -22.76
C ASN A 138 2.81 4.80 -22.40
N ALA A 139 1.98 5.20 -21.43
CA ALA A 139 0.79 4.43 -21.07
C ALA A 139 -0.20 4.35 -22.25
N ALA A 140 -0.41 5.46 -22.96
CA ALA A 140 -1.22 5.50 -24.17
C ALA A 140 -0.69 4.56 -25.27
N ILE A 141 0.64 4.51 -25.47
CA ILE A 141 1.29 3.61 -26.44
C ILE A 141 1.12 2.15 -26.02
N PHE A 142 1.34 1.81 -24.75
CA PHE A 142 1.17 0.43 -24.27
C PHE A 142 -0.24 -0.10 -24.48
N TYR A 143 -1.26 0.74 -24.25
CA TYR A 143 -2.64 0.35 -24.51
C TYR A 143 -2.94 0.23 -26.00
N SER A 144 -2.58 1.25 -26.79
CA SER A 144 -2.90 1.30 -28.22
C SER A 144 -2.18 0.22 -29.04
N SER A 145 -1.02 -0.24 -28.56
CA SER A 145 -0.27 -1.37 -29.15
C SER A 145 -0.72 -2.75 -28.64
N GLY A 146 -1.66 -2.80 -27.68
CA GLY A 146 -2.15 -4.03 -27.08
C GLY A 146 -1.19 -4.66 -26.08
N LEU A 147 -0.18 -3.95 -25.58
CA LEU A 147 0.80 -4.50 -24.61
C LEU A 147 0.24 -4.57 -23.18
N LYS A 148 -0.59 -3.60 -22.77
CA LYS A 148 -1.16 -3.51 -21.43
C LYS A 148 -2.57 -2.93 -21.48
N GLY A 149 -3.57 -3.68 -21.03
CA GLY A 149 -4.97 -3.21 -20.96
C GLY A 149 -5.27 -2.44 -19.68
N ARG A 150 -6.53 -2.04 -19.48
CA ARG A 150 -7.00 -1.54 -18.17
C ARG A 150 -7.26 -2.71 -17.23
N PHE A 151 -7.48 -2.39 -15.95
CA PHE A 151 -7.97 -3.36 -14.98
C PHE A 151 -9.34 -3.90 -15.40
N GLU A 152 -9.45 -5.23 -15.55
CA GLU A 152 -10.66 -5.91 -16.03
C GLU A 152 -11.18 -5.33 -17.37
N GLU A 153 -10.29 -5.23 -18.36
CA GLU A 153 -10.57 -4.62 -19.67
C GLU A 153 -11.87 -5.13 -20.30
N SER A 154 -12.10 -6.45 -20.27
CA SER A 154 -13.29 -7.10 -20.84
C SER A 154 -14.62 -6.75 -20.15
N LYS A 155 -14.59 -6.10 -18.99
CA LYS A 155 -15.77 -5.63 -18.26
C LYS A 155 -16.07 -4.15 -18.47
N GLN A 156 -15.21 -3.43 -19.18
CA GLN A 156 -15.41 -2.02 -19.49
C GLN A 156 -16.51 -1.90 -20.56
N ASP A 157 -17.39 -0.91 -20.40
CA ASP A 157 -18.52 -0.65 -21.30
C ASP A 157 -18.20 0.53 -22.22
N ASP A 158 -17.19 0.37 -23.06
CA ASP A 158 -16.77 1.36 -24.07
C ASP A 158 -16.21 0.67 -25.32
N ASP A 159 -15.60 1.44 -26.23
CA ASP A 159 -15.11 0.92 -27.52
C ASP A 159 -13.76 0.19 -27.43
N HIS A 160 -13.15 0.14 -26.25
CA HIS A 160 -11.80 -0.41 -26.00
C HIS A 160 -10.70 0.22 -26.87
N ARG A 161 -10.90 1.46 -27.34
CA ARG A 161 -9.94 2.24 -28.12
C ARG A 161 -9.70 3.62 -27.51
N LEU A 162 -10.67 4.15 -26.77
CA LEU A 162 -10.56 5.31 -25.87
C LEU A 162 -10.13 6.62 -26.57
N ARG A 163 -10.28 6.72 -27.90
CA ARG A 163 -9.77 7.86 -28.68
C ARG A 163 -10.51 9.17 -28.38
N GLU A 164 -11.80 9.07 -28.13
CA GLU A 164 -12.69 10.21 -27.85
C GLU A 164 -13.03 10.33 -26.36
N ASP A 165 -12.46 9.45 -25.53
CA ASP A 165 -12.73 9.43 -24.10
C ASP A 165 -11.83 10.43 -23.36
N TRP A 166 -12.40 11.02 -22.31
CA TRP A 166 -11.72 11.96 -21.42
C TRP A 166 -11.71 11.45 -19.99
N TYR A 167 -10.69 11.84 -19.23
CA TYR A 167 -10.56 11.50 -17.82
C TYR A 167 -10.06 12.70 -17.02
N GLY A 168 -10.55 12.85 -15.78
CA GLY A 168 -10.11 13.89 -14.87
C GLY A 168 -8.79 13.53 -14.20
N VAL A 169 -7.81 14.43 -14.28
CA VAL A 169 -6.57 14.36 -13.50
C VAL A 169 -6.46 15.60 -12.62
N LEU A 170 -5.74 15.49 -11.51
CA LEU A 170 -5.55 16.62 -10.59
C LEU A 170 -4.39 17.51 -11.02
N GLU A 171 -4.57 18.82 -10.82
CA GLU A 171 -3.50 19.81 -10.89
C GLU A 171 -3.67 20.85 -9.78
N VAL A 172 -2.59 21.60 -9.51
CA VAL A 172 -2.65 22.76 -8.62
C VAL A 172 -2.85 24.01 -9.46
N ARG A 173 -3.91 24.76 -9.17
CA ARG A 173 -4.18 26.06 -9.76
C ARG A 173 -4.58 27.04 -8.67
N ASP A 174 -3.92 28.19 -8.62
CA ASP A 174 -4.17 29.25 -7.63
C ASP A 174 -4.18 28.74 -6.18
N GLY A 175 -3.24 27.85 -5.85
CA GLY A 175 -3.12 27.25 -4.51
C GLY A 175 -4.23 26.26 -4.14
N ASN A 176 -4.99 25.75 -5.12
CA ASN A 176 -6.05 24.76 -4.88
C ASN A 176 -5.87 23.56 -5.79
N LEU A 177 -6.29 22.38 -5.32
CA LEU A 177 -6.44 21.21 -6.18
C LEU A 177 -7.69 21.36 -7.03
N VAL A 178 -7.51 21.27 -8.35
CA VAL A 178 -8.59 21.31 -9.33
C VAL A 178 -8.48 20.13 -10.27
N GLU A 179 -9.61 19.70 -10.82
CA GLU A 179 -9.65 18.66 -11.84
C GLU A 179 -9.49 19.28 -13.23
N ARG A 180 -8.62 18.69 -14.05
CA ARG A 180 -8.43 19.00 -15.47
C ARG A 180 -8.72 17.76 -16.30
N GLN A 181 -9.49 17.92 -17.37
CA GLN A 181 -9.79 16.85 -18.31
C GLN A 181 -8.62 16.64 -19.28
N VAL A 182 -8.25 15.38 -19.51
CA VAL A 182 -7.23 14.93 -20.47
C VAL A 182 -7.75 13.75 -21.28
N PRO A 183 -7.19 13.45 -22.46
CA PRO A 183 -7.51 12.22 -23.18
C PRO A 183 -7.28 11.01 -22.29
N LYS A 184 -8.26 10.10 -22.19
CA LYS A 184 -8.23 8.95 -21.28
C LYS A 184 -7.05 8.02 -21.55
N LEU A 185 -6.62 7.89 -22.82
CA LEU A 185 -5.40 7.17 -23.19
C LEU A 185 -4.17 7.67 -22.45
N ASN A 186 -4.04 8.98 -22.27
CA ASN A 186 -2.92 9.57 -21.55
C ASN A 186 -3.08 9.41 -20.03
N ALA A 187 -4.31 9.25 -19.53
CA ALA A 187 -4.60 9.12 -18.10
C ALA A 187 -4.65 7.66 -17.59
N LEU A 188 -4.25 6.66 -18.37
CA LEU A 188 -4.40 5.25 -17.98
C LEU A 188 -3.67 4.87 -16.68
N ASN A 189 -2.58 5.56 -16.36
CA ASN A 189 -1.90 5.43 -15.07
C ASN A 189 -2.79 5.90 -13.91
N GLU A 190 -3.46 7.05 -14.07
CA GLU A 190 -4.40 7.59 -13.08
C GLU A 190 -5.63 6.68 -12.93
N VAL A 191 -6.18 6.17 -14.05
CA VAL A 191 -7.29 5.22 -14.02
C VAL A 191 -6.94 4.00 -13.18
N LEU A 192 -5.77 3.40 -13.43
CA LEU A 192 -5.32 2.21 -12.72
C LEU A 192 -5.05 2.50 -11.23
N ARG A 193 -4.51 3.69 -10.91
CA ARG A 193 -4.35 4.18 -9.55
C ARG A 193 -5.69 4.32 -8.83
N ASP A 194 -6.71 4.89 -9.47
CA ASP A 194 -8.04 5.05 -8.88
C ASP A 194 -8.72 3.67 -8.63
N ASN A 195 -8.47 2.67 -9.48
CA ASN A 195 -8.86 1.29 -9.21
C ASN A 195 -8.16 0.72 -7.96
N PHE A 196 -6.86 0.96 -7.83
CA PHE A 196 -6.08 0.59 -6.64
C PHE A 196 -6.61 1.24 -5.36
N ILE A 197 -6.90 2.53 -5.40
CA ILE A 197 -7.48 3.28 -4.26
C ILE A 197 -8.80 2.66 -3.85
N THR A 198 -9.69 2.41 -4.82
CA THR A 198 -11.01 1.82 -4.59
C THR A 198 -10.91 0.47 -3.89
N ASP A 199 -9.97 -0.38 -4.31
CA ASP A 199 -9.76 -1.70 -3.71
C ASP A 199 -9.12 -1.60 -2.32
N SER A 200 -8.16 -0.69 -2.14
CA SER A 200 -7.50 -0.41 -0.86
C SER A 200 -8.49 0.07 0.22
N ILE A 201 -9.49 0.88 -0.16
CA ILE A 201 -10.55 1.32 0.76
C ILE A 201 -11.33 0.12 1.32
N ARG A 202 -11.50 -0.97 0.56
CA ARG A 202 -12.28 -2.13 1.01
C ARG A 202 -11.62 -2.86 2.17
N GLY A 203 -10.30 -3.03 2.18
CA GLY A 203 -9.61 -3.65 3.32
C GLY A 203 -9.45 -2.69 4.50
N VAL A 204 -9.28 -1.38 4.27
CA VAL A 204 -9.35 -0.38 5.36
C VAL A 204 -10.72 -0.40 6.04
N LYS A 205 -11.81 -0.58 5.29
CA LYS A 205 -13.14 -0.83 5.87
C LYS A 205 -13.19 -2.10 6.71
N ARG A 206 -12.47 -3.17 6.34
CA ARG A 206 -12.38 -4.41 7.14
C ARG A 206 -11.57 -4.20 8.42
N TRP A 207 -10.48 -3.43 8.38
CA TRP A 207 -9.75 -2.99 9.57
C TRP A 207 -10.63 -2.15 10.50
N ASN A 208 -11.41 -1.22 9.97
CA ASN A 208 -12.36 -0.42 10.76
C ASN A 208 -13.43 -1.27 11.46
N ARG A 209 -13.86 -2.39 10.86
CA ARG A 209 -14.77 -3.33 11.52
C ARG A 209 -14.15 -4.03 12.73
N VAL A 210 -12.82 -4.19 12.79
CA VAL A 210 -12.14 -4.74 13.97
C VAL A 210 -12.33 -3.79 15.16
N MET A 211 -12.04 -2.51 14.96
CA MET A 211 -12.20 -1.46 15.97
C MET A 211 -13.67 -1.27 16.36
N GLU A 212 -14.59 -1.26 15.38
CA GLU A 212 -16.04 -1.16 15.62
C GLU A 212 -16.57 -2.31 16.50
N LYS A 213 -16.19 -3.56 16.21
CA LYS A 213 -16.57 -4.73 17.03
C LYS A 213 -16.01 -4.66 18.45
N ALA A 214 -14.88 -3.99 18.63
CA ALA A 214 -14.27 -3.76 19.94
C ALA A 214 -14.87 -2.54 20.67
N GLY A 215 -15.86 -1.84 20.09
CA GLY A 215 -16.46 -0.64 20.68
C GLY A 215 -15.60 0.62 20.57
N ILE A 216 -14.54 0.61 19.75
CA ILE A 216 -13.61 1.73 19.61
C ILE A 216 -14.06 2.65 18.46
N PRO A 217 -14.23 3.97 18.69
CA PRO A 217 -14.76 4.90 17.69
C PRO A 217 -13.73 5.34 16.65
N PHE A 218 -12.44 5.08 16.88
CA PHE A 218 -11.35 5.41 15.95
C PHE A 218 -11.58 4.80 14.56
N ARG A 219 -11.23 5.53 13.50
CA ARG A 219 -11.32 5.05 12.12
C ARG A 219 -10.04 5.36 11.37
N LEU A 220 -9.47 4.32 10.78
CA LEU A 220 -8.42 4.45 9.79
C LEU A 220 -9.01 5.02 8.50
N VAL A 221 -8.31 5.96 7.88
CA VAL A 221 -8.68 6.60 6.61
C VAL A 221 -7.49 6.60 5.66
N LEU A 222 -7.72 6.42 4.37
CA LEU A 222 -6.67 6.69 3.38
C LEU A 222 -6.52 8.22 3.25
N PRO A 223 -5.29 8.74 3.17
CA PRO A 223 -5.08 10.15 2.87
C PRO A 223 -5.48 10.42 1.40
N HIS A 224 -5.71 11.69 1.10
CA HIS A 224 -5.99 12.15 -0.26
C HIS A 224 -4.91 11.64 -1.25
N LYS A 225 -5.29 11.26 -2.48
CA LYS A 225 -4.36 10.65 -3.47
C LYS A 225 -3.20 11.55 -3.91
N ALA A 226 -3.26 12.83 -3.56
CA ALA A 226 -2.23 13.83 -3.80
C ALA A 226 -1.26 14.02 -2.62
N PHE A 227 -1.54 13.43 -1.46
CA PHE A 227 -0.71 13.52 -0.26
C PHE A 227 0.63 12.79 -0.46
N ASN A 228 1.73 13.44 -0.08
CA ASN A 228 3.09 12.87 -0.06
C ASN A 228 3.55 12.23 -1.38
N ARG A 229 3.29 12.90 -2.52
CA ARG A 229 3.68 12.44 -3.86
C ARG A 229 5.10 12.86 -4.23
N LYS A 230 5.83 11.96 -4.90
CA LYS A 230 7.16 12.19 -5.50
C LYS A 230 7.16 12.06 -7.01
N ILE A 231 6.09 11.52 -7.61
CA ILE A 231 5.95 11.34 -9.07
C ILE A 231 4.72 12.08 -9.59
N GLY A 232 4.80 12.60 -10.82
CA GLY A 232 3.69 13.26 -11.51
C GLY A 232 3.63 14.77 -11.30
N SER A 233 2.53 15.39 -11.73
CA SER A 233 2.35 16.86 -11.69
C SER A 233 2.32 17.43 -10.28
N LEU A 234 2.04 16.58 -9.29
CA LEU A 234 1.91 16.92 -7.88
C LEU A 234 3.19 16.63 -7.07
N ALA A 235 4.25 16.16 -7.73
CA ALA A 235 5.54 15.90 -7.09
C ALA A 235 6.08 17.17 -6.40
N GLY A 236 6.37 17.07 -5.10
CA GLY A 236 6.92 18.19 -4.33
C GLY A 236 5.91 19.24 -3.87
N VAL A 237 4.64 19.15 -4.28
CA VAL A 237 3.57 20.00 -3.73
C VAL A 237 3.22 19.50 -2.33
N ARG A 238 3.10 20.43 -1.36
CA ARG A 238 2.67 20.10 0.00
C ARG A 238 1.15 20.08 0.07
N ILE A 239 0.60 18.88 0.22
CA ILE A 239 -0.83 18.63 0.26
C ILE A 239 -1.13 17.82 1.51
N SER A 240 -2.02 18.29 2.37
CA SER A 240 -2.40 17.60 3.61
C SER A 240 -3.12 16.26 3.32
N PRO A 241 -3.25 15.36 4.32
CA PRO A 241 -4.05 14.14 4.16
C PRO A 241 -5.50 14.37 3.74
N THR A 242 -6.05 15.57 3.98
CA THR A 242 -7.42 15.95 3.59
C THR A 242 -7.51 16.63 2.22
N GLY A 243 -6.39 16.77 1.50
CA GLY A 243 -6.36 17.33 0.13
C GLY A 243 -6.18 18.84 0.07
N GLN A 244 -5.80 19.49 1.17
CA GLN A 244 -5.55 20.95 1.17
C GLN A 244 -4.11 21.22 0.73
N VAL A 245 -3.91 22.10 -0.24
CA VAL A 245 -2.59 22.62 -0.57
C VAL A 245 -2.14 23.54 0.56
N ILE A 246 -0.96 23.31 1.10
CA ILE A 246 -0.42 24.00 2.28
C ILE A 246 1.00 24.50 2.02
N THR A 247 1.49 25.37 2.89
CA THR A 247 2.86 25.87 2.80
C THR A 247 3.87 24.84 3.29
N GLU A 248 5.13 25.01 2.90
CA GLU A 248 6.26 24.22 3.43
C GLU A 248 6.36 24.30 4.96
N SER A 249 6.14 25.48 5.53
CA SER A 249 6.18 25.69 6.99
C SER A 249 5.05 24.93 7.71
N ALA A 250 3.84 24.95 7.16
CA ALA A 250 2.70 24.20 7.71
C ALA A 250 2.92 22.69 7.56
N TRP A 251 3.49 22.25 6.44
CA TRP A 251 3.87 20.85 6.24
C TRP A 251 4.88 20.39 7.28
N ASN A 252 5.98 21.12 7.47
CA ASN A 252 7.03 20.75 8.41
C ASN A 252 6.55 20.75 9.87
N ALA A 253 5.56 21.57 10.21
CA ALA A 253 4.97 21.59 11.55
C ALA A 253 4.07 20.38 11.83
N GLU A 254 3.49 19.76 10.79
CA GLU A 254 2.47 18.72 10.92
C GLU A 254 2.91 17.34 10.40
N ILE A 255 4.07 17.23 9.74
CA ILE A 255 4.50 16.01 9.07
C ILE A 255 4.54 14.80 10.02
N ASP A 256 4.98 14.99 11.25
CA ASP A 256 5.07 13.93 12.27
C ASP A 256 3.70 13.50 12.80
N ASN A 257 2.64 14.28 12.56
CA ASN A 257 1.25 13.86 12.82
C ASN A 257 0.71 12.98 11.68
N TRP A 258 1.31 13.03 10.48
CA TRP A 258 0.79 12.36 9.29
C TRP A 258 1.63 11.16 8.84
N LEU A 259 2.95 11.19 9.07
CA LEU A 259 3.90 10.16 8.67
C LEU A 259 4.69 9.68 9.90
N PRO A 260 5.17 8.42 9.92
CA PRO A 260 5.88 7.90 11.09
C PRO A 260 7.15 8.70 11.34
N SER A 261 7.21 9.34 12.50
CA SER A 261 8.40 10.07 12.96
C SER A 261 9.51 9.08 13.35
N ASP A 262 10.71 9.59 13.60
CA ASP A 262 11.82 8.77 14.08
C ASP A 262 11.50 8.10 15.43
N SER A 263 10.74 8.78 16.30
CA SER A 263 10.31 8.21 17.58
C SER A 263 9.28 7.11 17.42
N ASP A 264 8.35 7.23 16.46
CA ASP A 264 7.42 6.16 16.11
C ASP A 264 8.17 4.92 15.61
N ARG A 265 9.11 5.11 14.68
CA ARG A 265 9.90 4.02 14.10
C ARG A 265 10.76 3.32 15.14
N ALA A 266 11.42 4.09 16.01
CA ALA A 266 12.20 3.55 17.12
C ALA A 266 11.33 2.76 18.10
N PHE A 267 10.14 3.27 18.42
CA PHE A 267 9.18 2.57 19.27
C PHE A 267 8.73 1.24 18.66
N VAL A 268 8.27 1.23 17.40
CA VAL A 268 7.84 0.01 16.71
C VAL A 268 8.99 -0.99 16.61
N ALA A 269 10.19 -0.53 16.26
CA ALA A 269 11.38 -1.38 16.21
C ALA A 269 11.70 -2.05 17.56
N ASN A 270 11.51 -1.34 18.68
CA ASN A 270 11.73 -1.89 20.02
C ASN A 270 10.76 -3.02 20.39
N LEU A 271 9.59 -3.10 19.75
CA LEU A 271 8.64 -4.20 19.93
C LEU A 271 9.05 -5.47 19.16
N MET A 272 9.97 -5.35 18.20
CA MET A 272 10.35 -6.43 17.28
C MET A 272 11.30 -7.44 17.93
N GLY A 273 10.75 -8.34 18.75
CA GLY A 273 11.44 -9.50 19.32
C GLY A 273 10.97 -10.82 18.72
N ARG A 274 11.90 -11.74 18.41
CA ARG A 274 11.56 -13.08 17.90
C ARG A 274 10.85 -13.91 18.97
N VAL A 275 9.64 -14.37 18.66
CA VAL A 275 8.92 -15.42 19.40
C VAL A 275 8.80 -16.63 18.48
N ALA A 276 9.48 -17.73 18.84
CA ALA A 276 9.58 -18.92 18.00
C ALA A 276 9.03 -20.20 18.66
N GLU A 277 8.53 -20.08 19.89
CA GLU A 277 7.84 -21.18 20.57
C GLU A 277 6.50 -21.44 19.86
N PRO A 278 6.18 -22.69 19.48
CA PRO A 278 4.93 -23.00 18.79
C PRO A 278 3.71 -22.53 19.58
N GLY A 279 2.77 -21.88 18.89
CA GLY A 279 1.53 -21.35 19.48
C GLY A 279 1.69 -20.04 20.25
N GLN A 280 2.91 -19.56 20.47
CA GLN A 280 3.16 -18.27 21.12
C GLN A 280 3.24 -17.15 20.09
N PHE A 281 2.78 -15.95 20.48
CA PHE A 281 2.81 -14.75 19.67
C PHE A 281 3.37 -13.58 20.48
N ALA A 282 4.09 -12.67 19.82
CA ALA A 282 4.59 -11.47 20.48
C ALA A 282 3.43 -10.59 20.97
N ASN A 283 3.63 -9.87 22.08
CA ASN A 283 2.58 -9.11 22.77
C ASN A 283 1.86 -8.07 21.89
N TRP A 284 2.52 -7.55 20.84
CA TRP A 284 1.99 -6.51 19.96
C TRP A 284 1.06 -7.02 18.86
N ILE A 285 0.82 -8.34 18.75
CA ILE A 285 -0.04 -8.92 17.72
C ILE A 285 -0.89 -10.07 18.25
N ALA A 286 -2.18 -10.09 17.90
CA ALA A 286 -3.09 -11.18 18.26
C ALA A 286 -2.75 -12.49 17.49
N PRO A 287 -3.11 -13.68 17.99
CA PRO A 287 -3.02 -14.92 17.20
C PRO A 287 -3.91 -14.86 15.94
N PRO A 288 -3.57 -15.58 14.86
CA PRO A 288 -4.44 -15.70 13.70
C PRO A 288 -5.69 -16.53 14.03
N ALA A 289 -6.78 -16.31 13.29
CA ALA A 289 -8.03 -17.05 13.50
C ALA A 289 -7.94 -18.53 13.11
N PHE A 290 -7.07 -18.85 12.15
CA PHE A 290 -6.86 -20.20 11.62
C PHE A 290 -5.37 -20.42 11.34
N GLY A 291 -4.91 -21.66 11.40
CA GLY A 291 -3.58 -22.04 10.93
C GLY A 291 -3.52 -22.24 9.42
N VAL A 292 -2.38 -22.72 8.92
CA VAL A 292 -2.14 -22.92 7.48
C VAL A 292 -2.35 -24.38 7.10
N ASN A 293 -3.01 -24.62 5.95
CA ASN A 293 -3.25 -25.97 5.41
C ASN A 293 -3.92 -26.95 6.40
N GLY A 294 -4.92 -26.46 7.13
CA GLY A 294 -5.66 -27.25 8.13
C GLY A 294 -4.88 -27.61 9.39
N GLN A 295 -3.62 -27.15 9.51
CA GLN A 295 -2.83 -27.35 10.71
C GLN A 295 -3.27 -26.38 11.83
N PRO A 296 -3.10 -26.76 13.11
CA PRO A 296 -3.43 -25.88 14.22
C PRO A 296 -2.45 -24.71 14.34
N ALA A 297 -2.79 -23.69 15.14
CA ALA A 297 -1.97 -22.49 15.32
C ALA A 297 -0.62 -22.79 16.02
N ASP A 298 -0.56 -23.84 16.81
CA ASP A 298 0.63 -24.34 17.52
C ASP A 298 1.41 -25.41 16.74
N PHE A 299 1.08 -25.63 15.47
CA PHE A 299 1.88 -26.46 14.60
C PHE A 299 3.30 -25.90 14.45
N GLN A 300 4.30 -26.78 14.36
CA GLN A 300 5.69 -26.39 14.15
C GLN A 300 5.92 -26.02 12.67
N TYR A 301 5.52 -24.81 12.29
CA TYR A 301 5.61 -24.30 10.91
C TYR A 301 7.05 -24.17 10.40
N VAL A 302 8.03 -23.99 11.29
CA VAL A 302 9.46 -23.90 10.96
C VAL A 302 10.23 -24.79 11.92
N ARG A 303 11.16 -25.59 11.38
CA ARG A 303 12.17 -26.35 12.13
C ARG A 303 13.54 -25.72 11.87
N PHE A 304 14.34 -25.56 12.91
CA PHE A 304 15.63 -24.85 12.85
C PHE A 304 16.84 -25.77 12.76
N ASP A 305 16.61 -27.09 12.67
CA ASP A 305 17.63 -28.12 12.54
C ASP A 305 18.13 -28.25 11.10
#